data_AF-A0A7C3D7T1-F1
#
_entry.id   AF-A0A7C3D7T1-F1
#
_cell.length_a   1.000
_cell.length_b   1.000
_cell.length_c   1.000
_cell.angle_alpha   90.00
_cell.angle_beta   90.00
_cell.angle_gamma   90.00
#
_symmetry.space_group_name_H-M   'P 1'
#
loop_
_entity.id
_entity.type
_entity.pdbx_description
1 polymer ?
#
loop_
_entity_poly.entity_id
_entity_poly.type
_entity_poly.pdbx_seq_one_letter_code
_entity_poly.pdbx_strand_id
1 'polypeptide(L)'
;MHIHLVTGFPKLVRSPLEDSIIRRAQMKGLVKIDVYDLRQYTYDKHHQIDDYPYGGGPGMVLKPEPIFRCVHDIQKRFRLEKPRTVLLTPDGQTYDQRKAEELSREKHLILISGHYKGVDERVRQALVTDE
;
A
#
# COMPACT_ATOMS: atom_id res chain seq x y z
N MET A 1 -3.32 3.87 16.05
CA MET A 1 -3.42 3.75 14.59
C MET A 1 -2.67 2.52 14.12
N HIS A 2 -3.20 1.81 13.13
CA HIS A 2 -2.55 0.66 12.47
C HIS A 2 -2.38 0.96 10.99
N ILE A 3 -1.14 1.08 10.53
CA ILE A 3 -0.79 1.31 9.13
C ILE A 3 -0.50 -0.03 8.47
N HIS A 4 -1.11 -0.28 7.31
CA HIS A 4 -0.85 -1.43 6.46
C HIS A 4 -0.17 -0.95 5.18
N LEU A 5 1.14 -1.18 5.06
CA LEU A 5 1.91 -0.78 3.88
C LEU A 5 1.99 -1.95 2.90
N VAL A 6 1.30 -1.81 1.77
CA VAL A 6 1.28 -2.78 0.67
C VAL A 6 2.35 -2.40 -0.35
N THR A 7 3.33 -3.27 -0.57
CA THR A 7 4.45 -2.96 -1.46
C THR A 7 5.03 -4.20 -2.14
N GLY A 8 5.59 -4.01 -3.32
CA GLY A 8 6.46 -4.99 -3.96
C GLY A 8 7.89 -4.97 -3.42
N PHE A 9 8.26 -4.10 -2.47
CA PHE A 9 9.66 -3.96 -2.04
C PHE A 9 9.78 -3.83 -0.51
N PRO A 10 9.35 -4.85 0.26
CA PRO A 10 9.28 -4.76 1.71
C PRO A 10 10.64 -4.48 2.37
N LYS A 11 11.73 -5.02 1.84
CA LYS A 11 13.08 -4.82 2.39
C LYS A 11 13.52 -3.36 2.35
N LEU A 12 13.09 -2.61 1.33
CA LEU A 12 13.46 -1.20 1.15
C LEU A 12 12.80 -0.30 2.20
N VAL A 13 11.56 -0.62 2.56
CA VAL A 13 10.77 0.20 3.50
C VAL A 13 10.92 -0.23 4.95
N ARG A 14 11.31 -1.49 5.24
CA ARG A 14 11.45 -1.98 6.63
C ARG A 14 12.48 -1.20 7.44
N SER A 15 13.68 -1.00 6.88
CA SER A 15 14.76 -0.32 7.60
C SER A 15 14.36 1.06 8.15
N PRO A 16 13.81 2.01 7.37
CA PRO A 16 13.41 3.31 7.92
C PRO A 16 12.23 3.22 8.90
N LEU A 17 11.34 2.24 8.77
CA LEU A 17 10.21 2.06 9.69
C LEU A 17 10.65 1.49 11.05
N GLU A 18 11.80 0.84 11.11
CA GLU A 18 12.36 0.22 12.31
C GLU A 18 13.41 1.09 12.99
N ASP A 19 13.56 2.36 12.59
CA ASP A 19 14.55 3.28 13.16
C ASP A 19 13.92 4.54 13.80
N SER A 20 14.72 5.22 14.62
CA SER A 20 14.46 6.55 15.19
C SER A 20 13.06 6.69 15.84
N ILE A 21 12.34 7.77 15.54
CA ILE A 21 11.05 8.11 16.13
C ILE A 21 9.96 7.08 15.81
N ILE A 22 10.00 6.47 14.62
CA ILE A 22 9.01 5.45 14.20
C ILE A 22 9.18 4.21 15.07
N ARG A 23 10.41 3.72 15.26
CA ARG A 23 10.69 2.60 16.18
C ARG A 23 10.20 2.89 17.60
N ARG A 24 10.49 4.08 18.13
CA ARG A 24 10.04 4.46 19.49
C ARG A 24 8.52 4.49 19.60
N ALA A 25 7.82 4.98 18.60
CA ALA A 25 6.35 5.00 18.58
C ALA A 25 5.78 3.57 18.55
N GLN A 26 6.38 2.67 17.77
CA GLN A 26 5.98 1.26 17.73
C GLN A 26 6.24 0.53 19.07
N MET A 27 7.41 0.72 19.68
CA MET A 27 7.73 0.12 20.99
C MET A 27 6.79 0.59 22.11
N LYS A 28 6.29 1.83 22.02
CA LYS A 28 5.30 2.39 22.95
C LYS A 28 3.85 2.02 22.60
N GLY A 29 3.62 1.26 21.53
CA GLY A 29 2.28 0.88 21.08
C GLY A 29 1.44 2.04 20.54
N LEU A 30 2.04 3.18 20.22
CA LEU A 30 1.32 4.37 19.71
C LEU A 30 0.88 4.18 18.24
N VAL A 31 1.69 3.44 17.48
CA VAL A 31 1.41 3.05 16.10
C VAL A 31 1.86 1.62 15.88
N LYS A 32 1.13 0.87 15.05
CA LYS A 32 1.57 -0.42 14.51
C LYS A 32 1.71 -0.29 13.00
N ILE A 33 2.80 -0.77 12.43
CA ILE A 33 3.04 -0.73 10.97
C ILE A 33 3.33 -2.14 10.48
N ASP A 34 2.40 -2.72 9.73
CA ASP A 34 2.58 -4.01 9.08
C ASP A 34 2.91 -3.81 7.59
N VAL A 35 4.00 -4.42 7.13
CA VAL A 35 4.43 -4.38 5.72
C VAL A 35 4.04 -5.68 5.03
N TYR A 36 3.24 -5.56 3.97
CA TYR A 36 2.70 -6.65 3.17
C TYR A 36 3.44 -6.71 1.83
N ASP A 37 4.07 -7.86 1.55
CA ASP A 37 4.76 -8.11 0.29
C ASP A 37 3.78 -8.64 -0.76
N LEU A 38 3.53 -7.87 -1.82
CA LEU A 38 2.63 -8.25 -2.91
C LEU A 38 2.99 -9.59 -3.54
N ARG A 39 4.25 -10.01 -3.50
CA ARG A 39 4.67 -11.32 -4.06
C ARG A 39 4.00 -12.49 -3.35
N GLN A 40 3.65 -12.35 -2.07
CA GLN A 40 2.94 -13.38 -1.30
C GLN A 40 1.46 -13.52 -1.71
N TYR A 41 0.94 -12.59 -2.51
CA TYR A 41 -0.45 -12.52 -2.93
C TYR A 41 -0.64 -12.86 -4.41
N THR A 42 0.35 -13.52 -5.03
CA THR A 42 0.30 -14.02 -6.40
C THR A 42 -0.19 -15.48 -6.44
N TYR A 43 -0.52 -16.00 -7.62
CA TYR A 43 -0.80 -17.44 -7.82
C TYR A 43 0.34 -18.20 -8.47
N ASP A 44 1.20 -17.50 -9.22
CA ASP A 44 2.24 -18.14 -10.01
C ASP A 44 3.48 -18.47 -9.17
N LYS A 45 4.17 -19.53 -9.57
CA LYS A 45 5.40 -20.01 -8.91
C LYS A 45 6.57 -19.02 -8.93
N HIS A 46 6.50 -18.00 -9.80
CA HIS A 46 7.55 -16.99 -9.96
C HIS A 46 7.23 -15.72 -9.16
N HIS A 47 6.07 -15.67 -8.50
CA HIS A 47 5.57 -14.54 -7.76
C HIS A 47 5.57 -13.22 -8.54
N GLN A 48 5.07 -13.27 -9.79
CA GLN A 48 5.03 -12.13 -10.68
C GLN A 48 3.88 -11.16 -10.31
N ILE A 49 4.26 -9.93 -10.00
CA ILE A 49 3.35 -8.85 -9.55
C ILE A 49 3.08 -7.79 -10.61
N ASP A 50 3.71 -7.90 -11.77
CA ASP A 50 3.66 -6.94 -12.86
C ASP A 50 3.41 -7.62 -14.20
N ASP A 51 2.86 -6.87 -15.16
CA ASP A 51 2.61 -7.34 -16.53
C ASP A 51 2.74 -6.17 -17.53
N TYR A 52 2.74 -6.51 -18.82
CA TYR A 52 2.80 -5.53 -19.89
C TYR A 52 1.55 -4.65 -19.92
N PRO A 53 1.69 -3.34 -20.19
CA PRO A 53 0.53 -2.47 -20.36
C PRO A 53 -0.24 -2.84 -21.63
N TYR A 54 -1.58 -2.87 -21.53
CA TYR A 54 -2.43 -2.89 -22.71
C TYR A 54 -2.22 -1.61 -23.53
N GLY A 55 -2.20 -1.76 -24.87
CA GLY A 55 -1.82 -0.68 -25.79
C GLY A 55 -0.32 -0.61 -26.11
N GLY A 56 0.50 -1.44 -25.45
CA GLY A 56 1.94 -1.52 -25.69
C GLY A 56 2.73 -0.37 -25.03
N GLY A 57 3.98 -0.21 -25.44
CA GLY A 57 4.93 0.75 -24.88
C GLY A 57 5.92 0.12 -23.88
N PRO A 58 6.96 0.87 -23.47
CA PRO A 58 8.00 0.34 -22.61
C PRO A 58 7.57 0.32 -21.13
N GLY A 59 8.06 -0.69 -20.40
CA GLY A 59 7.86 -0.84 -18.96
C GLY A 59 6.74 -1.80 -18.60
N MET A 60 6.45 -1.90 -17.31
CA MET A 60 5.47 -2.83 -16.73
C MET A 60 4.50 -2.07 -15.83
N VAL A 61 3.31 -2.64 -15.62
CA VAL A 61 2.28 -2.11 -14.71
C VAL A 61 2.03 -3.16 -13.62
N LEU A 62 1.83 -2.72 -12.38
CA LEU A 62 1.46 -3.65 -11.31
C LEU A 62 0.10 -4.29 -11.61
N LYS A 63 0.07 -5.62 -11.57
CA LYS A 63 -1.14 -6.42 -11.76
C LYS A 63 -2.17 -6.06 -10.68
N PRO A 64 -3.46 -5.98 -11.03
CA PRO A 64 -4.51 -5.70 -10.05
C PRO A 64 -4.67 -6.85 -9.04
N GLU A 65 -4.54 -8.10 -9.48
CA GLU A 65 -4.85 -9.31 -8.68
C GLU A 65 -4.10 -9.37 -7.33
N PRO A 66 -2.76 -9.22 -7.26
CA PRO A 66 -2.07 -9.27 -5.99
C PRO A 66 -2.47 -8.15 -5.02
N ILE A 67 -2.76 -6.96 -5.55
CA ILE A 67 -3.18 -5.81 -4.75
C ILE A 67 -4.58 -6.05 -4.17
N PHE A 68 -5.55 -6.46 -5.00
CA PHE A 68 -6.88 -6.81 -4.54
C PHE A 68 -6.82 -7.88 -3.47
N ARG A 69 -6.07 -8.97 -3.69
CA ARG A 69 -5.97 -10.05 -2.71
C ARG A 69 -5.37 -9.59 -1.39
N CYS A 70 -4.31 -8.77 -1.43
CA CYS A 70 -3.70 -8.20 -0.24
C CYS A 70 -4.67 -7.32 0.54
N VAL A 71 -5.35 -6.38 -0.13
CA VAL A 71 -6.28 -5.45 0.53
C VAL A 71 -7.49 -6.18 1.11
N HIS A 72 -8.09 -7.12 0.37
CA HIS A 72 -9.22 -7.93 0.87
C HIS A 72 -8.83 -8.82 2.07
N ASP A 73 -7.61 -9.36 2.06
CA ASP A 73 -7.09 -10.13 3.18
C ASP A 73 -6.89 -9.25 4.43
N ILE A 74 -6.35 -8.03 4.28
CA ILE A 74 -6.29 -7.03 5.36
C ILE A 74 -7.71 -6.72 5.87
N GLN A 75 -8.64 -6.41 4.98
CA GLN A 75 -10.04 -6.14 5.35
C GLN A 75 -10.65 -7.29 6.14
N LYS A 76 -10.45 -8.54 5.71
CA LYS A 76 -10.96 -9.73 6.41
C LYS A 76 -10.32 -9.92 7.78
N ARG A 77 -8.98 -9.84 7.87
CA ARG A 77 -8.22 -10.05 9.12
C ARG A 77 -8.63 -9.04 10.20
N PHE A 78 -8.87 -7.79 9.82
CA PHE A 78 -9.16 -6.70 10.74
C PHE A 78 -10.64 -6.28 10.76
N ARG A 79 -11.51 -6.99 10.03
CA ARG A 79 -12.95 -6.72 9.89
C ARG A 79 -13.24 -5.27 9.46
N LEU A 80 -12.53 -4.81 8.43
CA LEU A 80 -12.63 -3.46 7.89
C LEU A 80 -13.57 -3.47 6.68
N GLU A 81 -14.69 -2.75 6.75
CA GLU A 81 -15.63 -2.68 5.62
C GLU A 81 -15.11 -1.76 4.51
N LYS A 82 -14.72 -0.53 4.86
CA LYS A 82 -14.22 0.48 3.92
C LYS A 82 -13.02 1.23 4.51
N PRO A 83 -11.85 0.58 4.63
CA PRO A 83 -10.68 1.23 5.17
C PRO A 83 -10.22 2.35 4.25
N ARG A 84 -9.74 3.45 4.84
CA ARG A 84 -9.09 4.51 4.07
C ARG A 84 -7.83 3.95 3.42
N THR A 85 -7.76 4.05 2.10
CA THR A 85 -6.74 3.40 1.28
C THR A 85 -6.12 4.43 0.36
N VAL A 86 -4.86 4.77 0.63
CA VAL A 86 -4.13 5.81 -0.10
C VAL A 86 -3.21 5.15 -1.11
N LEU A 87 -3.31 5.53 -2.38
CA LEU A 87 -2.30 5.18 -3.39
C LEU A 87 -1.20 6.25 -3.37
N LEU A 88 0.03 5.85 -3.10
CA LEU A 88 1.17 6.77 -3.11
C LEU A 88 1.59 7.03 -4.56
N THR A 89 1.16 8.15 -5.13
CA THR A 89 1.34 8.45 -6.56
C THR A 89 1.66 9.93 -6.82
N PRO A 90 2.48 10.27 -7.84
CA PRO A 90 2.85 11.66 -8.12
C PRO A 90 1.72 12.53 -8.70
N ASP A 91 0.67 11.93 -9.24
CA ASP A 91 -0.52 12.62 -9.74
C ASP A 91 -1.59 12.85 -8.66
N GLY A 92 -1.29 12.53 -7.40
CA GLY A 92 -2.13 12.73 -6.23
C GLY A 92 -2.05 14.13 -5.61
N GLN A 93 -2.76 14.33 -4.50
CA GLN A 93 -2.69 15.54 -3.70
C GLN A 93 -1.34 15.65 -3.00
N THR A 94 -0.66 16.80 -3.14
CA THR A 94 0.59 17.07 -2.41
C THR A 94 0.41 16.87 -0.90
N TYR A 95 1.25 16.01 -0.32
CA TYR A 95 1.25 15.75 1.12
C TYR A 95 1.76 16.96 1.91
N ASP A 96 0.91 17.48 2.78
CA ASP A 96 1.20 18.60 3.69
C ASP A 96 0.88 18.23 5.14
N GLN A 97 1.21 19.14 6.08
CA GLN A 97 0.95 18.93 7.51
C GLN A 97 -0.54 18.73 7.83
N ARG A 98 -1.43 19.40 7.09
CA ARG A 98 -2.88 19.26 7.27
C ARG A 98 -3.34 17.85 6.89
N LYS A 99 -2.80 17.29 5.80
CA LYS A 99 -3.06 15.90 5.40
C LYS A 99 -2.51 14.92 6.44
N ALA A 100 -1.35 15.19 7.02
CA ALA A 100 -0.79 14.36 8.10
C ALA A 100 -1.74 14.29 9.32
N GLU A 101 -2.26 15.44 9.76
CA GLU A 101 -3.21 15.52 10.87
C GLU A 101 -4.54 14.83 10.55
N GLU A 102 -5.03 14.96 9.32
CA GLU A 102 -6.22 14.29 8.83
C GLU A 102 -6.06 12.76 8.90
N LEU A 103 -5.00 12.22 8.28
CA LEU A 103 -4.73 10.78 8.24
C LEU A 103 -4.44 10.20 9.63
N SER A 104 -3.89 11.00 10.56
CA SER A 104 -3.58 10.55 11.93
C SER A 104 -4.80 10.12 12.74
N ARG A 105 -6.01 10.53 12.32
CA ARG A 105 -7.28 10.20 12.98
C ARG A 105 -7.80 8.81 12.64
N GLU A 106 -7.24 8.16 11.61
CA GLU A 106 -7.68 6.85 11.19
C GLU A 106 -7.27 5.75 12.19
N LYS A 107 -8.18 4.80 12.44
CA LYS A 107 -7.84 3.61 13.22
C LYS A 107 -6.96 2.67 12.41
N HIS A 108 -7.32 2.48 11.14
CA HIS A 108 -6.60 1.66 10.16
C HIS A 108 -6.38 2.48 8.88
N LEU A 109 -5.16 2.49 8.37
CA LEU A 109 -4.79 3.19 7.15
C LEU A 109 -4.04 2.23 6.23
N ILE A 110 -4.53 2.02 5.02
CA ILE A 110 -3.84 1.21 4.01
C ILE A 110 -3.08 2.16 3.09
N LEU A 111 -1.79 1.90 2.90
CA LEU A 111 -0.95 2.63 1.96
C LEU A 111 -0.49 1.67 0.86
N ILE A 112 -0.83 1.96 -0.38
CA ILE A 112 -0.38 1.20 -1.55
C ILE A 112 0.83 1.93 -2.14
N SER A 113 1.99 1.29 -2.06
CA SER A 113 3.21 1.79 -2.70
C SER A 113 3.22 1.37 -4.17
N GLY A 114 3.05 2.34 -5.06
CA GLY A 114 3.23 2.12 -6.50
C GLY A 114 4.66 1.72 -6.85
N HIS A 115 4.84 1.19 -8.07
CA HIS A 115 6.14 0.91 -8.69
C HIS A 115 5.98 0.81 -10.21
N TYR A 116 7.09 0.58 -10.93
CA TYR A 116 7.13 0.43 -12.37
C TYR A 116 6.54 1.66 -13.09
N LYS A 117 5.65 1.48 -14.07
CA LYS A 117 4.92 2.59 -14.71
C LYS A 117 3.69 3.05 -13.93
N GLY A 118 3.23 2.26 -12.96
CA GLY A 118 2.06 2.57 -12.17
C GLY A 118 1.29 1.32 -11.75
N VAL A 119 0.07 1.57 -11.28
CA VAL A 119 -0.89 0.56 -10.85
C VAL A 119 -2.03 0.52 -11.85
N ASP A 120 -2.59 -0.68 -12.08
CA ASP A 120 -3.79 -0.84 -12.91
C ASP A 120 -4.95 0.03 -12.40
N GLU A 121 -5.57 0.80 -13.31
CA GLU A 121 -6.63 1.77 -13.02
C GLU A 121 -7.82 1.18 -12.26
N ARG A 122 -8.11 -0.13 -12.44
CA ARG A 122 -9.21 -0.79 -11.72
C ARG A 122 -8.97 -0.85 -10.21
N VAL A 123 -7.70 -0.88 -9.79
CA VAL A 123 -7.34 -0.77 -8.36
C VAL A 123 -7.68 0.61 -7.84
N ARG A 124 -7.33 1.67 -8.58
CA ARG A 124 -7.63 3.07 -8.22
C ARG A 124 -9.14 3.25 -8.04
N GLN A 125 -9.92 2.82 -9.02
CA GLN A 125 -11.37 2.99 -9.00
C GLN A 125 -12.09 2.19 -7.91
N ALA A 126 -11.59 0.98 -7.58
CA ALA A 126 -12.32 0.07 -6.70
C ALA A 126 -11.87 0.13 -5.23
N LEU A 127 -10.60 0.44 -4.97
CA LEU A 127 -10.02 0.35 -3.62
C LEU A 127 -9.56 1.70 -3.07
N VAL A 128 -9.09 2.60 -3.91
CA VAL A 128 -8.39 3.82 -3.47
C VAL A 128 -9.41 4.90 -3.09
N THR A 129 -9.19 5.51 -1.93
CA THR A 129 -10.01 6.62 -1.42
C THR A 129 -9.31 7.97 -1.56
N ASP A 130 -7.98 7.96 -1.62
CA ASP A 130 -7.12 9.14 -1.66
C ASP A 130 -5.86 8.84 -2.48
N GLU A 131 -5.32 9.86 -3.11
CA GLU A 131 -4.09 9.80 -3.91
C GLU A 131 -3.17 10.95 -3.50
#